data_AF-A0A517SD35-F1
#
_entry.id   AF-A0A517SD35-F1
#
_cell.length_a   1.000
_cell.length_b   1.000
_cell.length_c   1.000
_cell.angle_alpha   90.00
_cell.angle_beta   90.00
_cell.angle_gamma   90.00
#
_symmetry.space_group_name_H-M   'P 1'
#
loop_
_entity.id
_entity.type
_entity.pdbx_description
1 polymer ?
#
loop_
_entity_poly.entity_id
_entity_poly.type
_entity_poly.pdbx_seq_one_letter_code
_entity_poly.pdbx_strand_id
1 'polypeptide(L)'
;MRQKELEPTAATQPLLQVECIYIDVRTAEAYDEFLRNTKEQGAAMSDQVRREKPDEIRTIRSMLKTAGIRATPARISVLRELRASRSPLTHADLTEILVPEGFDKATVFRNLNDLAEAGLASRTELGDHVWRFEAVDPAHAGEEKHPHFVCVECKSVTCLGDMEFTTKSRKQASTIGNITEILIKGHCSACASAVP
;
A
#
# COMPACT_ATOMS: atom_id res chain seq x y z
N MET A 1 40.48 -22.20 58.10
CA MET A 1 39.78 -21.12 57.36
C MET A 1 39.11 -21.76 56.14
N ARG A 2 37.79 -21.59 56.04
CA ARG A 2 36.89 -22.29 55.11
C ARG A 2 36.97 -21.68 53.70
N GLN A 3 36.88 -22.56 52.69
CA GLN A 3 36.45 -22.22 51.33
C GLN A 3 35.10 -21.52 51.35
N LYS A 4 34.94 -20.48 50.54
CA LYS A 4 33.72 -20.25 49.76
C LYS A 4 33.99 -19.24 48.64
N GLU A 5 34.10 -19.75 47.43
CA GLU A 5 33.84 -19.00 46.21
C GLU A 5 32.37 -18.60 46.18
N LEU A 6 32.09 -17.37 45.79
CA LEU A 6 30.75 -16.89 45.42
C LEU A 6 30.89 -16.01 44.18
N GLU A 7 30.37 -16.54 43.08
CA GLU A 7 30.21 -15.91 41.78
C GLU A 7 29.24 -14.72 41.82
N PRO A 8 29.39 -13.71 40.94
CA PRO A 8 28.31 -12.81 40.59
C PRO A 8 27.53 -13.33 39.37
N THR A 9 26.29 -13.76 39.61
CA THR A 9 25.29 -14.07 38.58
C THR A 9 24.85 -12.79 37.87
N ALA A 10 25.31 -12.60 36.62
CA ALA A 10 24.72 -11.65 35.69
C ALA A 10 23.61 -12.36 34.90
N ALA A 11 22.35 -12.01 35.18
CA ALA A 11 21.21 -12.44 34.40
C ALA A 11 21.16 -11.62 33.09
N THR A 12 21.71 -12.18 32.02
CA THR A 12 21.58 -11.64 30.66
C THR A 12 20.35 -12.26 30.00
N GLN A 13 19.38 -11.44 29.62
CA GLN A 13 18.23 -11.82 28.79
C GLN A 13 18.72 -12.29 27.41
N PRO A 14 18.12 -13.32 26.80
CA PRO A 14 18.52 -13.79 25.49
C PRO A 14 18.06 -12.79 24.41
N LEU A 15 19.04 -12.21 23.72
CA LEU A 15 18.85 -11.55 22.44
C LEU A 15 18.44 -12.62 21.42
N LEU A 16 17.26 -12.42 20.80
CA LEU A 16 16.81 -13.18 19.64
C LEU A 16 17.86 -13.06 18.54
N GLN A 17 18.59 -14.17 18.33
CA GLN A 17 19.41 -14.39 17.15
C GLN A 17 18.47 -14.49 15.95
N VAL A 18 18.46 -13.46 15.12
CA VAL A 18 17.97 -13.59 13.75
C VAL A 18 19.08 -14.32 12.99
N GLU A 19 18.87 -15.61 12.77
CA GLU A 19 19.68 -16.40 11.83
C GLU A 19 19.55 -15.76 10.44
N CYS A 20 20.61 -15.08 10.02
CA CYS A 20 20.85 -14.80 8.61
C CYS A 20 21.06 -16.16 7.93
N ILE A 21 20.03 -16.69 7.28
CA ILE A 21 20.14 -17.88 6.43
C ILE A 21 20.96 -17.47 5.20
N TYR A 22 22.28 -17.62 5.32
CA TYR A 22 23.20 -17.64 4.20
C TYR A 22 23.00 -19.00 3.50
N ILE A 23 22.30 -19.04 2.38
CA ILE A 23 22.09 -20.28 1.62
C ILE A 23 23.42 -20.64 0.93
N ASP A 24 24.09 -21.69 1.44
CA ASP A 24 25.25 -22.32 0.82
C ASP A 24 24.79 -23.10 -0.43
N VAL A 25 24.98 -22.49 -1.61
CA VAL A 25 24.69 -23.10 -2.92
C VAL A 25 25.77 -24.12 -3.30
N ARG A 26 25.71 -25.32 -2.73
CA ARG A 26 26.54 -26.45 -3.17
C ARG A 26 25.74 -27.75 -3.33
N THR A 27 24.96 -27.81 -4.41
CA THR A 27 24.80 -28.95 -5.33
C THR A 27 23.93 -28.46 -6.49
N ALA A 28 24.29 -28.79 -7.73
CA ALA A 28 23.51 -28.38 -8.91
C ALA A 28 22.05 -28.92 -8.86
N GLU A 29 21.86 -30.05 -8.19
CA GLU A 29 20.57 -30.70 -7.98
C GLU A 29 19.62 -29.87 -7.09
N ALA A 30 20.15 -29.24 -6.03
CA ALA A 30 19.35 -28.40 -5.13
C ALA A 30 18.92 -27.07 -5.78
N TYR A 31 19.74 -26.53 -6.71
CA TYR A 31 19.38 -25.33 -7.47
C TYR A 31 18.32 -25.63 -8.53
N ASP A 32 18.42 -26.74 -9.24
CA ASP A 32 17.42 -27.16 -10.22
C ASP A 32 16.08 -27.56 -9.57
N GLU A 33 16.10 -28.10 -8.35
CA GLU A 33 14.90 -28.34 -7.55
C GLU A 33 14.28 -27.02 -7.04
N PHE A 34 15.09 -26.05 -6.63
CA PHE A 34 14.62 -24.71 -6.28
C PHE A 34 14.05 -23.96 -7.49
N LEU A 35 14.65 -24.07 -8.68
CA LEU A 35 14.14 -23.49 -9.93
C LEU A 35 12.86 -24.17 -10.42
N ARG A 36 12.71 -25.48 -10.19
CA ARG A 36 11.47 -26.21 -10.46
C ARG A 36 10.37 -25.81 -9.47
N ASN A 37 10.66 -25.77 -8.17
CA ASN A 37 9.72 -25.32 -7.15
C ASN A 37 9.31 -23.85 -7.35
N THR A 38 10.21 -22.95 -7.75
CA THR A 38 9.87 -21.56 -8.06
C THR A 38 9.09 -21.41 -9.37
N LYS A 39 9.32 -22.26 -10.38
CA LYS A 39 8.48 -22.32 -11.59
C LYS A 39 7.09 -22.88 -11.32
N GLU A 40 6.96 -23.92 -10.48
CA GLU A 40 5.69 -24.51 -10.09
C GLU A 40 4.90 -23.60 -9.15
N GLN A 41 5.57 -22.95 -8.20
CA GLN A 41 4.98 -21.89 -7.37
C GLN A 41 4.64 -20.65 -8.19
N GLY A 42 5.46 -20.26 -9.17
CA GLY A 42 5.17 -19.17 -10.10
C GLY A 42 3.99 -19.47 -11.03
N ALA A 43 3.85 -20.71 -11.49
CA ALA A 43 2.71 -21.17 -12.27
C ALA A 43 1.44 -21.23 -11.42
N ALA A 44 1.52 -21.77 -10.19
CA ALA A 44 0.40 -21.80 -9.25
C ALA A 44 -0.02 -20.40 -8.77
N MET A 45 0.94 -19.50 -8.54
CA MET A 45 0.70 -18.08 -8.26
C MET A 45 0.10 -17.38 -9.47
N SER A 46 0.53 -17.68 -10.71
CA SER A 46 -0.07 -17.13 -11.92
C SER A 46 -1.49 -17.63 -12.19
N ASP A 47 -1.82 -18.87 -11.78
CA ASP A 47 -3.17 -19.44 -11.88
C ASP A 47 -4.08 -18.95 -10.72
N GLN A 48 -3.51 -18.64 -9.55
CA GLN A 48 -4.22 -17.97 -8.44
C GLN A 48 -4.46 -16.48 -8.72
N VAL A 49 -3.48 -15.75 -9.25
CA VAL A 49 -3.62 -14.37 -9.73
C VAL A 49 -4.61 -14.28 -10.91
N ARG A 50 -4.67 -15.31 -11.78
CA ARG A 50 -5.73 -15.43 -12.80
C ARG A 50 -7.12 -15.73 -12.22
N ARG A 51 -7.20 -16.38 -11.05
CA ARG A 51 -8.45 -16.70 -10.35
C ARG A 51 -8.97 -15.55 -9.50
N GLU A 52 -8.21 -14.47 -9.31
CA GLU A 52 -8.61 -13.22 -8.65
C GLU A 52 -9.22 -12.19 -9.63
N LYS A 53 -10.51 -12.16 -9.97
CA LYS A 53 -11.71 -12.89 -9.53
C LYS A 53 -12.84 -12.34 -10.44
N PRO A 54 -13.67 -13.16 -11.10
CA PRO A 54 -14.95 -12.69 -11.67
C PRO A 54 -15.79 -11.88 -10.66
N ASP A 55 -15.55 -12.09 -9.37
CA ASP A 55 -16.23 -11.44 -8.25
C ASP A 55 -15.84 -9.97 -8.10
N GLU A 56 -14.56 -9.62 -8.27
CA GLU A 56 -14.10 -8.22 -8.11
C GLU A 56 -14.69 -7.32 -9.19
N ILE A 57 -14.70 -7.80 -10.45
CA ILE A 57 -15.33 -7.08 -11.55
C ILE A 57 -16.85 -6.95 -11.34
N ARG A 58 -17.51 -7.97 -10.74
CA ARG A 58 -18.94 -7.86 -10.37
C ARG A 58 -19.16 -6.82 -9.27
N THR A 59 -18.31 -6.80 -8.25
CA THR A 59 -18.32 -5.81 -7.18
C THR A 59 -18.16 -4.40 -7.75
N ILE A 60 -17.13 -4.16 -8.56
CA ILE A 60 -16.88 -2.88 -9.21
C ILE A 60 -18.08 -2.44 -10.06
N ARG A 61 -18.66 -3.34 -10.86
CA ARG A 61 -19.89 -3.04 -11.63
C ARG A 61 -21.06 -2.65 -10.73
N SER A 62 -21.21 -3.32 -9.59
CA SER A 62 -22.22 -2.99 -8.59
C SER A 62 -21.98 -1.60 -8.00
N MET A 63 -20.74 -1.28 -7.59
CA MET A 63 -20.37 0.03 -7.06
C MET A 63 -20.65 1.16 -8.06
N LEU A 64 -20.22 0.99 -9.31
CA LEU A 64 -20.47 1.97 -10.38
C LEU A 64 -21.98 2.19 -10.61
N LYS A 65 -22.76 1.10 -10.63
CA LYS A 65 -24.22 1.17 -10.76
C LYS A 65 -24.87 1.88 -9.57
N THR A 66 -24.47 1.55 -8.34
CA THR A 66 -24.98 2.17 -7.12
C THR A 66 -24.64 3.66 -7.06
N ALA A 67 -23.46 4.05 -7.55
CA ALA A 67 -23.04 5.45 -7.68
C ALA A 67 -23.67 6.17 -8.89
N GLY A 68 -24.55 5.51 -9.64
CA GLY A 68 -25.30 6.12 -10.75
C GLY A 68 -24.50 6.34 -12.04
N ILE A 69 -23.31 5.76 -12.18
CA ILE A 69 -22.44 5.92 -13.35
C ILE A 69 -22.30 4.63 -14.17
N ARG A 70 -22.19 4.77 -15.50
CA ARG A 70 -22.10 3.62 -16.41
C ARG A 70 -20.80 2.83 -16.18
N ALA A 71 -20.92 1.52 -15.99
CA ALA A 71 -19.79 0.60 -15.86
C ALA A 71 -19.11 0.29 -17.21
N THR A 72 -18.33 1.23 -17.73
CA THR A 72 -17.51 1.04 -18.95
C THR A 72 -16.25 0.23 -18.64
N PRO A 73 -15.62 -0.42 -19.63
CA PRO A 73 -14.34 -1.11 -19.43
C PRO A 73 -13.27 -0.20 -18.81
N ALA A 74 -13.18 1.06 -19.27
CA ALA A 74 -12.23 2.02 -18.72
C ALA A 74 -12.46 2.35 -17.24
N ARG A 75 -13.72 2.61 -16.82
CA ARG A 75 -14.04 2.86 -15.40
C ARG A 75 -13.75 1.64 -14.53
N ILE A 76 -14.05 0.45 -15.04
CA ILE A 76 -13.78 -0.80 -14.35
C ILE A 76 -12.27 -0.98 -14.15
N SER A 77 -11.47 -0.78 -15.20
CA SER A 77 -10.01 -0.91 -15.11
C SER A 77 -9.41 0.11 -14.16
N VAL A 78 -9.78 1.39 -14.24
CA VAL A 78 -9.26 2.42 -13.33
C VAL A 78 -9.62 2.12 -11.87
N LEU A 79 -10.89 1.80 -11.58
CA LEU A 79 -11.30 1.52 -10.20
C LEU A 79 -10.68 0.22 -9.67
N ARG A 80 -10.45 -0.77 -10.53
CA ARG A 80 -9.73 -2.00 -10.18
C ARG A 80 -8.30 -1.70 -9.74
N GLU A 81 -7.56 -0.90 -10.51
CA GLU A 81 -6.19 -0.52 -10.15
C GLU A 81 -6.12 0.28 -8.85
N LEU A 82 -7.04 1.24 -8.67
CA LEU A 82 -7.13 1.99 -7.41
C LEU A 82 -7.41 1.10 -6.20
N ARG A 83 -8.26 0.07 -6.35
CA ARG A 83 -8.60 -0.88 -5.27
C ARG A 83 -7.49 -1.90 -4.99
N ALA A 84 -6.68 -2.22 -6.00
CA ALA A 84 -5.54 -3.12 -5.85
C ALA A 84 -4.31 -2.41 -5.25
N SER A 85 -4.25 -1.09 -5.35
CA SER A 85 -3.14 -0.30 -4.84
C SER A 85 -3.09 -0.23 -3.31
N ARG A 86 -1.88 -0.27 -2.77
CA ARG A 86 -1.60 -0.06 -1.33
C ARG A 86 -1.19 1.37 -1.01
N SER A 87 -1.15 2.25 -2.01
CA SER A 87 -0.80 3.66 -1.87
C SER A 87 -1.58 4.52 -2.85
N PRO A 88 -1.74 5.83 -2.59
CA PRO A 88 -2.35 6.74 -3.54
C PRO A 88 -1.62 6.70 -4.89
N LEU A 89 -2.36 6.57 -5.99
CA LEU A 89 -1.83 6.55 -7.35
C LEU A 89 -2.05 7.91 -8.02
N THR A 90 -1.05 8.36 -8.77
CA THR A 90 -1.16 9.52 -9.64
C THR A 90 -1.79 9.15 -10.98
N HIS A 91 -2.16 10.17 -11.77
CA HIS A 91 -2.53 9.95 -13.17
C HIS A 91 -1.39 9.30 -13.96
N ALA A 92 -0.14 9.67 -13.69
CA ALA A 92 1.03 9.10 -14.36
C ALA A 92 1.13 7.59 -14.08
N ASP A 93 1.06 7.19 -12.81
CA ASP A 93 1.13 5.77 -12.40
C ASP A 93 0.07 4.93 -13.11
N LEU A 94 -1.18 5.41 -13.12
CA LEU A 94 -2.27 4.70 -13.80
C LEU A 94 -2.10 4.66 -15.32
N THR A 95 -1.52 5.70 -15.93
CA THR A 95 -1.25 5.67 -17.38
C THR A 95 -0.17 4.68 -17.76
N GLU A 96 0.85 4.50 -16.92
CA GLU A 96 1.89 3.48 -17.15
C GLU A 96 1.30 2.07 -17.18
N ILE A 97 0.27 1.82 -16.35
CA ILE A 97 -0.43 0.53 -16.27
C ILE A 97 -1.44 0.35 -17.41
N LEU A 98 -2.26 1.38 -17.68
CA LEU A 98 -3.46 1.24 -18.52
C LEU A 98 -3.26 1.58 -20.00
N VAL A 99 -2.21 2.34 -20.35
CA VAL A 99 -1.89 2.60 -21.77
C VAL A 99 -1.53 1.31 -22.53
N PRO A 100 -0.72 0.39 -21.97
CA PRO A 100 -0.49 -0.92 -22.57
C PRO A 100 -1.77 -1.75 -22.77
N GLU A 101 -2.82 -1.53 -21.97
CA GLU A 101 -4.14 -2.17 -22.12
C GLU A 101 -5.02 -1.53 -23.22
N GLY A 102 -4.56 -0.44 -23.86
CA GLY A 102 -5.24 0.23 -24.96
C GLY A 102 -6.05 1.47 -24.58
N PHE A 103 -5.94 1.96 -23.33
CA PHE A 103 -6.58 3.21 -22.91
C PHE A 103 -5.66 4.42 -23.13
N ASP A 104 -6.16 5.48 -23.75
CA ASP A 104 -5.39 6.71 -23.86
C ASP A 104 -5.32 7.49 -22.52
N LYS A 105 -4.31 8.37 -22.39
CA LYS A 105 -4.08 9.15 -21.15
C LYS A 105 -5.26 10.04 -20.77
N ALA A 106 -5.95 10.62 -21.75
CA ALA A 106 -7.09 11.50 -21.49
C ALA A 106 -8.31 10.68 -21.01
N THR A 107 -8.46 9.45 -21.49
CA THR A 107 -9.44 8.49 -21.00
C THR A 107 -9.16 8.15 -19.54
N VAL A 108 -7.93 7.81 -19.15
CA VAL A 108 -7.59 7.57 -17.74
C VAL A 108 -7.93 8.78 -16.87
N PHE A 109 -7.53 9.99 -17.29
CA PHE A 109 -7.80 11.23 -16.55
C PHE A 109 -9.31 11.51 -16.37
N ARG A 110 -10.11 11.37 -17.43
CA ARG A 110 -11.57 11.55 -17.34
C ARG A 110 -12.20 10.56 -16.36
N ASN A 111 -11.81 9.28 -16.43
CA ASN A 111 -12.35 8.28 -15.53
C ASN A 111 -11.95 8.52 -14.06
N LEU A 112 -10.73 9.00 -13.80
CA LEU A 112 -10.33 9.42 -12.46
C LEU A 112 -11.23 10.53 -11.90
N ASN A 113 -11.55 11.54 -12.71
CA ASN A 113 -12.45 12.61 -12.29
C ASN A 113 -13.88 12.11 -12.09
N ASP A 114 -14.41 11.33 -13.02
CA ASP A 114 -15.75 10.75 -12.92
C ASP A 114 -15.91 9.90 -11.65
N LEU A 115 -14.90 9.09 -11.31
CA LEU A 115 -14.91 8.25 -10.10
C LEU A 115 -14.83 9.10 -8.83
N ALA A 116 -14.04 10.17 -8.84
CA ALA A 116 -13.96 11.10 -7.71
C ALA A 116 -15.27 11.86 -7.49
N GLU A 117 -15.88 12.37 -8.55
CA GLU A 117 -17.20 13.03 -8.51
C GLU A 117 -18.30 12.08 -8.03
N ALA A 118 -18.21 10.80 -8.40
CA ALA A 118 -19.14 9.76 -7.96
C ALA A 118 -18.86 9.23 -6.53
N GLY A 119 -17.83 9.74 -5.84
CA GLY A 119 -17.46 9.32 -4.49
C GLY A 119 -16.87 7.91 -4.41
N LEU A 120 -16.41 7.35 -5.53
CA LEU A 120 -15.74 6.04 -5.61
C LEU A 120 -14.21 6.13 -5.56
N ALA A 121 -13.68 7.35 -5.67
CA ALA A 121 -12.28 7.64 -5.44
C ALA A 121 -12.12 8.91 -4.60
N SER A 122 -11.15 8.92 -3.71
CA SER A 122 -10.66 10.16 -3.11
C SER A 122 -9.69 10.81 -4.08
N ARG A 123 -9.53 12.13 -3.99
CA ARG A 123 -8.53 12.87 -4.73
C ARG A 123 -7.86 13.87 -3.79
N THR A 124 -6.56 13.69 -3.57
CA THR A 124 -5.75 14.50 -2.64
C THR A 124 -4.55 15.11 -3.36
N GLU A 125 -4.27 16.39 -3.05
CA GLU A 125 -3.07 17.13 -3.48
C GLU A 125 -2.28 17.44 -2.20
N LEU A 126 -0.95 17.21 -2.22
CA LEU A 126 -0.12 17.19 -1.01
C LEU A 126 0.85 18.37 -0.89
N GLY A 127 0.64 19.40 -1.71
CA GLY A 127 1.45 20.60 -1.86
C GLY A 127 2.54 20.52 -2.93
N ASP A 128 2.52 19.50 -3.81
CA ASP A 128 3.45 19.29 -4.92
C ASP A 128 2.80 19.41 -6.30
N HIS A 129 1.55 19.89 -6.34
CA HIS A 129 0.71 20.04 -7.54
C HIS A 129 0.42 18.73 -8.28
N VAL A 130 0.59 17.59 -7.60
CA VAL A 130 0.29 16.27 -8.15
C VAL A 130 -0.93 15.68 -7.44
N TRP A 131 -2.00 15.46 -8.22
CA TRP A 131 -3.18 14.77 -7.73
C TRP A 131 -2.93 13.27 -7.59
N ARG A 132 -3.30 12.76 -6.42
CA ARG A 132 -3.26 11.35 -6.07
C ARG A 132 -4.66 10.86 -5.76
N PHE A 133 -4.91 9.62 -6.12
CA PHE A 133 -6.21 9.00 -6.07
C PHE A 133 -6.14 7.67 -5.31
N GLU A 134 -7.14 7.43 -4.49
CA GLU A 134 -7.34 6.14 -3.80
C GLU A 134 -8.77 5.70 -3.99
N ALA A 135 -9.01 4.39 -4.00
CA ALA A 135 -10.37 3.89 -4.01
C ALA A 135 -11.06 4.25 -2.69
N VAL A 136 -12.31 4.70 -2.79
CA VAL A 136 -13.20 4.81 -1.64
C VAL A 136 -14.14 3.62 -1.70
N ASP A 137 -14.24 2.89 -0.60
CA ASP A 137 -15.26 1.85 -0.45
C ASP A 137 -16.50 2.46 0.21
N PRO A 138 -17.63 2.62 -0.50
CA PRO A 138 -18.85 3.17 0.07
C PRO A 138 -19.42 2.30 1.21
N ALA A 139 -19.12 1.01 1.23
CA ALA A 139 -19.53 0.11 2.32
C ALA A 139 -18.76 0.39 3.63
N HIS A 140 -17.58 1.00 3.50
CA HIS A 140 -16.69 1.37 4.61
C HIS A 140 -16.46 2.89 4.65
N ALA A 141 -17.43 3.68 4.19
CA ALA A 141 -17.33 5.14 4.10
C ALA A 141 -17.11 5.86 5.46
N GLY A 142 -17.18 5.13 6.57
CA GLY A 142 -16.91 5.61 7.92
C GLY A 142 -15.63 5.06 8.56
N GLU A 143 -14.84 4.23 7.85
CA GLU A 143 -13.51 3.84 8.33
C GLU A 143 -12.57 5.06 8.29
N GLU A 144 -11.76 5.20 9.34
CA GLU A 144 -10.79 6.29 9.42
C GLU A 144 -9.85 6.21 8.21
N LYS A 145 -9.73 7.32 7.47
CA LYS A 145 -8.69 7.43 6.45
C LYS A 145 -7.35 7.18 7.12
N HIS A 146 -6.63 6.18 6.64
CA HIS A 146 -5.33 5.85 7.18
C HIS A 146 -4.35 7.01 6.93
N PRO A 147 -3.41 7.28 7.83
CA PRO A 147 -2.45 8.37 7.62
C PRO A 147 -1.51 8.09 6.45
N HIS A 148 -1.06 9.15 5.77
CA HIS A 148 -0.03 9.03 4.75
C HIS A 148 1.30 9.60 5.23
N PHE A 149 2.40 8.93 4.89
CA PHE A 149 3.73 9.51 4.92
C PHE A 149 4.07 10.11 3.55
N VAL A 150 4.54 11.35 3.53
CA VAL A 150 4.93 12.08 2.33
C VAL A 150 6.40 12.45 2.42
N CYS A 151 7.19 11.98 1.45
CA CYS A 151 8.59 12.37 1.38
C CYS A 151 8.72 13.83 0.92
N VAL A 152 9.43 14.66 1.68
CA VAL A 152 9.66 16.06 1.32
C VAL A 152 10.70 16.23 0.21
N GLU A 153 11.47 15.18 -0.08
CA GLU A 153 12.50 15.17 -1.12
C GLU A 153 11.93 14.61 -2.43
N CYS A 154 11.74 13.28 -2.51
CA CYS A 154 11.29 12.61 -3.74
C CYS A 154 9.77 12.62 -3.96
N LYS A 155 8.99 13.19 -3.02
CA LYS A 155 7.51 13.28 -3.10
C LYS A 155 6.77 11.94 -3.12
N SER A 156 7.45 10.83 -2.80
CA SER A 156 6.81 9.53 -2.64
C SER A 156 5.79 9.56 -1.51
N VAL A 157 4.69 8.83 -1.67
CA VAL A 157 3.64 8.70 -0.66
C VAL A 157 3.47 7.25 -0.26
N THR A 158 3.35 6.99 1.04
CA THR A 158 3.16 5.65 1.58
C THR A 158 2.07 5.67 2.62
N CYS A 159 1.14 4.72 2.53
CA CYS A 159 0.13 4.52 3.57
C CYS A 159 0.80 4.00 4.82
N LEU A 160 0.58 4.71 5.91
CA LEU A 160 0.84 4.17 7.24
C LEU A 160 -0.42 3.38 7.59
N GLY A 161 -0.25 2.13 8.01
CA GLY A 161 -1.37 1.32 8.48
C GLY A 161 -1.99 1.89 9.75
N ASP A 162 -2.49 1.03 10.62
CA ASP A 162 -3.13 1.48 11.86
C ASP A 162 -2.18 2.37 12.68
N MET A 163 -2.66 3.58 12.96
CA MET A 163 -1.96 4.57 13.76
C MET A 163 -2.90 5.10 14.83
N GLU A 164 -2.50 4.95 16.09
CA GLU A 164 -3.29 5.45 17.20
C GLU A 164 -2.79 6.80 17.68
N PHE A 165 -3.70 7.77 17.77
CA PHE A 165 -3.44 8.99 18.53
C PHE A 165 -3.51 8.71 20.02
N THR A 166 -2.73 9.46 20.80
CA THR A 166 -2.94 9.49 22.25
C THR A 166 -4.28 10.16 22.58
N THR A 167 -4.88 9.81 23.71
CA THR A 167 -6.10 10.47 24.21
C THR A 167 -5.92 11.98 24.35
N LYS A 168 -4.72 12.44 24.72
CA LYS A 168 -4.39 13.87 24.79
C LYS A 168 -4.43 14.52 23.41
N SER A 169 -3.80 13.90 22.42
CA SER A 169 -3.77 14.39 21.03
C SER A 169 -5.19 14.47 20.45
N ARG A 170 -6.03 13.44 20.65
CA ARG A 170 -7.44 13.44 20.21
C ARG A 170 -8.23 14.59 20.84
N LYS A 171 -8.12 14.76 22.16
CA LYS A 171 -8.82 15.84 22.88
C LYS A 171 -8.38 17.22 22.42
N GLN A 172 -7.09 17.41 22.15
CA GLN A 172 -6.59 18.69 21.65
C GLN A 172 -7.09 18.95 20.23
N ALA A 173 -7.04 17.95 19.35
CA ALA A 173 -7.56 18.08 17.98
C ALA A 173 -9.06 18.41 17.97
N SER A 174 -9.86 17.74 18.80
CA SER A 174 -11.31 17.98 18.88
C SER A 174 -11.69 19.37 19.39
N THR A 175 -10.80 20.06 20.10
CA THR A 175 -11.02 21.48 20.49
C THR A 175 -10.77 22.46 19.35
N ILE A 176 -10.03 22.04 18.32
CA ILE A 176 -9.68 22.84 17.15
C ILE A 176 -10.70 22.58 16.03
N GLY A 177 -11.01 21.30 15.78
CA GLY A 177 -11.97 20.90 14.75
C GLY A 177 -11.98 19.40 14.49
N ASN A 178 -12.55 19.03 13.34
CA ASN A 178 -12.64 17.64 12.90
C ASN A 178 -11.45 17.30 12.00
N ILE A 179 -10.76 16.20 12.30
CA ILE A 179 -9.67 15.68 11.46
C ILE A 179 -10.31 14.99 10.26
N THR A 180 -9.94 15.42 9.05
CA THR A 180 -10.39 14.81 7.80
C THR A 180 -9.30 13.99 7.11
N GLU A 181 -8.03 14.25 7.44
CA GLU A 181 -6.83 13.61 6.87
C GLU A 181 -5.63 13.84 7.79
N ILE A 182 -4.68 12.91 7.77
CA ILE A 182 -3.41 13.02 8.50
C ILE A 182 -2.25 12.78 7.54
N LEU A 183 -1.37 13.78 7.45
CA LEU A 183 -0.17 13.73 6.64
C LEU A 183 1.07 13.88 7.52
N ILE A 184 1.97 12.91 7.45
CA ILE A 184 3.28 12.96 8.08
C ILE A 184 4.31 13.27 7.01
N LYS A 185 5.06 14.36 7.19
CA LYS A 185 6.08 14.81 6.24
C LYS A 185 7.48 14.52 6.77
N GLY A 186 8.35 13.95 5.94
CA GLY A 186 9.73 13.65 6.32
C GLY A 186 10.58 13.16 5.15
N HIS A 187 11.75 12.58 5.41
CA HIS A 187 12.56 11.92 4.37
C HIS A 187 12.26 10.41 4.39
N CYS A 188 11.98 9.81 3.23
CA CYS A 188 11.88 8.36 3.14
C CYS A 188 13.26 7.72 3.36
N SER A 189 13.31 6.42 3.65
CA SER A 189 14.56 5.70 3.91
C SER A 189 15.59 5.89 2.78
N ALA A 190 15.16 5.83 1.52
CA ALA A 190 16.03 6.04 0.37
C ALA A 190 16.65 7.45 0.35
N CYS A 191 15.84 8.49 0.59
CA CYS A 191 16.34 9.87 0.63
C CYS A 191 17.18 10.16 1.88
N ALA A 192 16.82 9.58 3.03
CA ALA A 192 17.56 9.76 4.28
C ALA A 192 18.97 9.16 4.21
N SER A 193 19.12 8.01 3.56
CA SER A 193 20.43 7.37 3.33
C SER A 193 21.23 8.01 2.19
N ALA A 194 20.61 8.84 1.37
CA ALA A 194 21.27 9.60 0.30
C ALA A 194 21.81 10.96 0.77
N VAL A 195 21.51 11.37 2.02
CA VAL A 195 22.12 12.55 2.63
C VAL A 195 23.54 12.17 3.12
N PRO A 196 24.60 12.78 2.57
CA PRO A 196 25.96 12.56 3.06
C PRO A 196 26.19 13.14 4.46
#